data_AF-V2XWE6-F1
#
_entry.id   AF-V2XWE6-F1
#
_cell.length_a   1.000
_cell.length_b   1.000
_cell.length_c   1.000
_cell.angle_alpha   90.00
_cell.angle_beta   90.00
_cell.angle_gamma   90.00
#
_symmetry.space_group_name_H-M   'P 1'
#
loop_
_entity.id
_entity.type
_entity.pdbx_description
1 polymer ?
#
loop_
_entity_poly.entity_id
_entity_poly.type
_entity_poly.pdbx_seq_one_letter_code
_entity_poly.pdbx_strand_id
1 'polypeptide(L)'
;MPAVTPTTITSDPQSYEDTHVHAVYEQIAPHFSSTRYKPWPIIAGFLSTIPVGWLGLDSGTGNGKYLPLTDSRAYIIGLDRSRNLLQIAQRAGNENVLREVVCGDVLDSIWRKGIFDYAISIATIHHLATSARRKRAVQRLLQLVSSKHGRILIYVWATEQDSLSKRDIPSNETGKGVDVFVPWVMAQSTNGEVFNRYYHMFAEGELEELVKEAAHELGLSVSSQASTSVSSRGVEIVQSGWERSNHYVELKLWESE
;
A
#
# COMPACT_ATOMS: atom_id res chain seq x y z
N MET A 1 -18.20 5.88 -19.67
CA MET A 1 -16.83 5.81 -19.12
C MET A 1 -16.19 4.55 -19.66
N PRO A 2 -14.89 4.53 -19.97
CA PRO A 2 -14.23 3.29 -20.36
C PRO A 2 -14.40 2.26 -19.23
N ALA A 3 -14.61 1.00 -19.59
CA ALA A 3 -14.89 -0.07 -18.65
C ALA A 3 -13.60 -0.65 -18.05
N VAL A 4 -13.71 -1.23 -16.86
CA VAL A 4 -12.66 -2.09 -16.29
C VAL A 4 -12.66 -3.39 -17.08
N THR A 5 -11.48 -3.87 -17.49
CA THR A 5 -11.36 -5.10 -18.29
C THR A 5 -10.45 -6.11 -17.59
N PRO A 6 -10.81 -7.40 -17.56
CA PRO A 6 -9.90 -8.45 -17.10
C PRO A 6 -8.58 -8.43 -17.87
N THR A 7 -7.48 -8.80 -17.22
CA THR A 7 -6.18 -8.94 -17.85
C THR A 7 -5.43 -10.13 -17.28
N THR A 8 -4.39 -10.55 -17.99
CA THR A 8 -3.41 -11.52 -17.51
C THR A 8 -2.01 -10.95 -17.67
N ILE A 9 -1.09 -11.43 -16.84
CA ILE A 9 0.32 -11.06 -16.94
C ILE A 9 0.94 -11.83 -18.11
N THR A 10 1.34 -11.11 -19.16
CA THR A 10 1.79 -11.69 -20.44
C THR A 10 3.31 -11.63 -20.65
N SER A 11 4.04 -11.00 -19.73
CA SER A 11 5.48 -10.81 -19.81
C SER A 11 6.12 -11.00 -18.43
N ASP A 12 7.44 -10.82 -18.35
CA ASP A 12 8.14 -10.75 -17.07
C ASP A 12 7.45 -9.73 -16.12
N PRO A 13 7.16 -10.10 -14.85
CA PRO A 13 6.40 -9.26 -13.94
C PRO A 13 6.96 -7.84 -13.75
N GLN A 14 8.28 -7.67 -13.69
CA GLN A 14 8.88 -6.34 -13.55
C GLN A 14 8.59 -5.49 -14.79
N SER A 15 8.83 -6.06 -15.98
CA SER A 15 8.58 -5.37 -17.25
C SER A 15 7.09 -5.02 -17.44
N TYR A 16 6.21 -5.91 -16.97
CA TYR A 16 4.76 -5.70 -16.97
C TYR A 16 4.36 -4.52 -16.09
N GLU A 17 4.90 -4.43 -14.87
CA GLU A 17 4.67 -3.31 -13.95
C GLU A 17 5.27 -2.01 -14.47
N ASP A 18 6.47 -2.06 -15.05
CA ASP A 18 7.12 -0.88 -15.64
C ASP A 18 6.23 -0.24 -16.72
N THR A 19 5.59 -1.07 -17.56
CA THR A 19 4.74 -0.61 -18.66
C THR A 19 3.35 -0.17 -18.19
N HIS A 20 2.69 -1.00 -17.37
CA HIS A 20 1.26 -0.85 -17.06
C HIS A 20 0.99 -0.14 -15.73
N VAL A 21 2.02 0.16 -14.96
CA VAL A 21 1.93 0.88 -13.68
C VAL A 21 2.90 2.06 -13.68
N HIS A 22 4.21 1.80 -13.71
CA HIS A 22 5.21 2.84 -13.43
C HIS A 22 5.18 3.94 -14.50
N ALA A 23 5.27 3.57 -15.79
CA ALA A 23 5.21 4.53 -16.90
C ALA A 23 3.89 5.30 -16.94
N VAL A 24 2.78 4.67 -16.53
CA VAL A 24 1.47 5.33 -16.50
C VAL A 24 1.41 6.37 -15.38
N TYR A 25 1.79 6.01 -14.14
CA TYR A 25 1.78 6.95 -13.01
C TYR A 25 2.72 8.12 -13.22
N GLU A 26 3.87 7.89 -13.84
CA GLU A 26 4.80 8.98 -14.20
C GLU A 26 4.13 10.01 -15.12
N GLN A 27 3.29 9.56 -16.06
CA GLN A 27 2.57 10.44 -17.00
C GLN A 27 1.36 11.14 -16.37
N ILE A 28 0.61 10.43 -15.51
CA ILE A 28 -0.65 10.96 -14.97
C ILE A 28 -0.49 11.73 -13.65
N ALA A 29 0.72 11.77 -13.06
CA ALA A 29 0.97 12.27 -11.71
C ALA A 29 0.31 13.64 -11.39
N PRO A 30 0.41 14.69 -12.23
CA PRO A 30 -0.22 15.97 -11.92
C PRO A 30 -1.75 15.88 -11.82
N HIS A 31 -2.40 15.23 -12.80
CA HIS A 31 -3.87 15.06 -12.81
C HIS A 31 -4.35 14.06 -11.76
N PHE A 32 -3.56 13.02 -11.46
CA PHE A 32 -3.84 12.10 -10.36
C PHE A 32 -3.88 12.85 -9.03
N SER A 33 -2.88 13.71 -8.78
CA SER A 33 -2.79 14.46 -7.54
C SER A 33 -3.94 15.45 -7.38
N SER A 34 -4.35 16.11 -8.47
CA SER A 34 -5.40 17.14 -8.45
C SER A 34 -6.80 16.67 -8.05
N THR A 35 -7.01 15.35 -7.95
CA THR A 35 -8.32 14.73 -7.71
C THR A 35 -8.41 13.97 -6.39
N ARG A 36 -7.31 13.85 -5.63
CA ARG A 36 -7.22 12.97 -4.45
C ARG A 36 -6.53 13.64 -3.27
N TYR A 37 -7.34 14.20 -2.37
CA TYR A 37 -6.83 14.94 -1.20
C TYR A 37 -7.36 14.42 0.14
N LYS A 38 -8.62 13.97 0.22
CA LYS A 38 -9.23 13.64 1.51
C LYS A 38 -8.73 12.29 2.08
N PRO A 39 -8.09 12.26 3.27
CA PRO A 39 -7.70 11.02 3.95
C PRO A 39 -8.85 10.06 4.14
N TRP A 40 -8.55 8.77 4.00
CA TRP A 40 -9.50 7.71 4.38
C TRP A 40 -9.57 7.64 5.91
N PRO A 41 -10.77 7.52 6.51
CA PRO A 41 -10.95 7.56 7.95
C PRO A 41 -10.10 6.54 8.71
N ILE A 42 -10.02 5.28 8.25
CA ILE A 42 -9.24 4.24 8.93
C ILE A 42 -7.74 4.57 8.98
N ILE A 43 -7.18 5.12 7.89
CA ILE A 43 -5.77 5.51 7.84
C ILE A 43 -5.50 6.70 8.76
N ALA A 44 -6.36 7.72 8.73
CA ALA A 44 -6.23 8.88 9.62
C ALA A 44 -6.37 8.47 11.10
N GLY A 45 -7.30 7.56 11.40
CA GLY A 45 -7.49 6.96 12.72
C GLY A 45 -6.23 6.25 13.20
N PHE A 46 -5.68 5.34 12.40
CA PHE A 46 -4.42 4.65 12.70
C PHE A 46 -3.29 5.64 13.00
N LEU A 47 -3.04 6.60 12.10
CA LEU A 47 -1.95 7.58 12.26
C LEU A 47 -2.14 8.46 13.51
N SER A 48 -3.37 8.76 13.91
CA SER A 48 -3.65 9.54 15.13
C SER A 48 -3.24 8.81 16.43
N THR A 49 -3.14 7.49 16.38
CA THR A 49 -2.72 6.64 17.51
C THR A 49 -1.21 6.41 17.57
N ILE A 50 -0.44 6.89 16.59
CA ILE A 50 1.01 6.73 16.59
C ILE A 50 1.62 7.54 17.75
N PRO A 51 2.44 6.90 18.61
CA PRO A 51 3.11 7.59 19.70
C PRO A 51 4.05 8.71 19.22
N VAL A 52 4.27 9.70 20.10
CA VAL A 52 5.15 10.82 19.81
C VAL A 52 6.59 10.33 19.65
N GLY A 53 7.30 10.89 18.66
CA GLY A 53 8.70 10.60 18.37
C GLY A 53 8.95 9.36 17.51
N TRP A 54 7.91 8.56 17.21
CA TRP A 54 8.04 7.38 16.36
C TRP A 54 8.44 7.74 14.93
N LEU A 55 9.28 6.91 14.32
CA LEU A 55 9.70 7.02 12.92
C LEU A 55 8.92 6.03 12.06
N GLY A 56 8.32 6.50 10.96
CA GLY A 56 7.53 5.66 10.08
C GLY A 56 7.87 5.76 8.61
N LEU A 57 7.28 4.84 7.85
CA LEU A 57 7.38 4.74 6.40
C LEU A 57 5.99 4.77 5.76
N ASP A 58 5.80 5.62 4.75
CA ASP A 58 4.68 5.52 3.80
C ASP A 58 5.19 4.82 2.53
N SER A 59 4.92 3.52 2.41
CA SER A 59 5.41 2.64 1.34
C SER A 59 4.47 2.69 0.12
N GLY A 60 4.87 3.46 -0.90
CA GLY A 60 3.99 3.88 -2.00
C GLY A 60 3.21 5.14 -1.64
N THR A 61 3.91 6.19 -1.20
CA THR A 61 3.31 7.43 -0.68
C THR A 61 2.51 8.22 -1.72
N GLY A 62 2.75 7.95 -3.02
CA GLY A 62 2.12 8.67 -4.11
C GLY A 62 2.35 10.18 -4.00
N ASN A 63 1.27 10.96 -3.99
CA ASN A 63 1.34 12.42 -3.86
C ASN A 63 1.56 12.92 -2.41
N GLY A 64 1.91 12.05 -1.47
CA GLY A 64 2.20 12.40 -0.09
C GLY A 64 0.98 12.72 0.76
N LYS A 65 -0.21 12.26 0.36
CA LYS A 65 -1.51 12.53 1.00
C LYS A 65 -1.51 12.34 2.53
N TYR A 66 -0.73 11.39 3.04
CA TYR A 66 -0.70 11.03 4.46
C TYR A 66 0.47 11.62 5.23
N LEU A 67 1.52 12.10 4.55
CA LEU A 67 2.72 12.67 5.18
C LEU A 67 2.42 13.81 6.16
N PRO A 68 1.44 14.71 5.91
CA PRO A 68 1.12 15.79 6.85
C PRO A 68 0.35 15.36 8.10
N LEU A 69 -0.19 14.14 8.16
CA LEU A 69 -1.13 13.77 9.22
C LEU A 69 -0.45 13.47 10.56
N THR A 70 0.86 13.26 10.55
CA THR A 70 1.67 13.02 11.75
C THR A 70 2.47 14.25 12.19
N ASP A 71 2.23 15.41 11.54
CA ASP A 71 2.90 16.68 11.84
C ASP A 71 2.88 16.96 13.33
N SER A 72 4.00 17.46 13.86
CA SER A 72 4.26 17.76 15.27
C SER A 72 4.29 16.57 16.25
N ARG A 73 4.03 15.34 15.80
CA ARG A 73 3.99 14.16 16.67
C ARG A 73 4.98 13.07 16.29
N ALA A 74 5.02 12.65 15.04
CA ALA A 74 5.84 11.54 14.59
C ALA A 74 6.53 11.88 13.26
N TYR A 75 7.62 11.18 12.96
CA TYR A 75 8.33 11.31 11.70
C TYR A 75 7.80 10.29 10.71
N ILE A 76 7.71 10.67 9.43
CA ILE A 76 7.34 9.75 8.35
C ILE A 76 8.15 10.06 7.11
N ILE A 77 8.72 9.03 6.50
CA ILE A 77 9.42 9.12 5.21
C ILE A 77 8.49 8.55 4.15
N GLY A 78 8.27 9.30 3.06
CA GLY A 78 7.51 8.82 1.91
C GLY A 78 8.40 8.08 0.92
N LEU A 79 8.06 6.85 0.55
CA LEU A 79 8.72 6.07 -0.49
C LEU A 79 7.78 5.95 -1.69
N ASP A 80 8.23 6.29 -2.89
CA ASP A 80 7.47 5.99 -4.11
C ASP A 80 8.41 5.74 -5.29
N ARG A 81 7.90 5.02 -6.29
CA ARG A 81 8.64 4.71 -7.51
C ARG A 81 8.59 5.87 -8.51
N SER A 82 7.51 6.65 -8.50
CA SER A 82 7.29 7.78 -9.41
C SER A 82 7.95 9.04 -8.90
N ARG A 83 8.91 9.57 -9.68
CA ARG A 83 9.60 10.81 -9.34
C ARG A 83 8.64 12.00 -9.42
N ASN A 84 7.74 12.00 -10.39
CA ASN A 84 6.74 13.06 -10.55
C ASN A 84 5.77 13.11 -9.36
N LEU A 85 5.35 11.98 -8.81
CA LEU A 85 4.55 11.96 -7.58
C LEU A 85 5.35 12.43 -6.36
N LEU A 86 6.61 12.02 -6.24
CA LEU A 86 7.46 12.45 -5.12
C LEU A 86 7.75 13.95 -5.11
N GLN A 87 7.92 14.58 -6.27
CA GLN A 87 8.07 16.03 -6.37
C GLN A 87 6.85 16.76 -5.80
N ILE A 88 5.65 16.20 -5.99
CA ILE A 88 4.41 16.72 -5.40
C ILE A 88 4.37 16.40 -3.90
N ALA A 89 4.69 15.17 -3.51
CA ALA A 89 4.68 14.71 -2.12
C ALA A 89 5.60 15.54 -1.22
N GLN A 90 6.74 16.01 -1.75
CA GLN A 90 7.70 16.85 -1.03
C GLN A 90 7.07 18.14 -0.47
N ARG A 91 5.95 18.60 -1.01
CA ARG A 91 5.22 19.80 -0.58
C ARG A 91 3.81 19.50 -0.09
N ALA A 92 3.50 18.24 0.21
CA ALA A 92 2.17 17.84 0.63
C ALA A 92 1.74 18.56 1.92
N GLY A 93 0.49 19.03 1.94
CA GLY A 93 -0.17 19.72 3.06
C GLY A 93 0.26 21.17 3.30
N ASN A 94 1.53 21.51 3.09
CA ASN A 94 2.05 22.87 3.24
C ASN A 94 3.27 23.07 2.34
N GLU A 95 3.19 24.00 1.38
CA GLU A 95 4.26 24.27 0.42
C GLU A 95 5.54 24.83 1.05
N ASN A 96 5.46 25.36 2.27
CA ASN A 96 6.59 25.90 3.01
C ASN A 96 7.33 24.86 3.87
N VAL A 97 6.83 23.62 3.92
CA VAL A 97 7.43 22.52 4.68
C VAL A 97 7.87 21.44 3.71
N LEU A 98 9.17 21.18 3.62
CA LEU A 98 9.69 20.08 2.82
C LEU A 98 9.48 18.75 3.55
N ARG A 99 8.89 17.79 2.86
CA ARG A 99 8.70 16.42 3.34
C ARG A 99 9.88 15.54 2.97
N GLU A 100 10.22 14.61 3.86
CA GLU A 100 11.23 13.58 3.59
C GLU A 100 10.66 12.54 2.63
N VAL A 101 11.24 12.44 1.44
CA VAL A 101 10.80 11.53 0.39
C VAL A 101 11.97 10.82 -0.28
N VAL A 102 11.77 9.57 -0.66
CA VAL A 102 12.78 8.71 -1.27
C VAL A 102 12.21 8.03 -2.51
N CYS A 103 12.96 8.10 -3.61
CA CYS A 103 12.64 7.35 -4.82
C CYS A 103 13.15 5.91 -4.68
N GLY A 104 12.25 4.93 -4.75
CA GLY A 104 12.61 3.52 -4.67
C GLY A 104 11.43 2.59 -4.90
N ASP A 105 11.69 1.29 -5.00
CA ASP A 105 10.66 0.27 -5.16
C ASP A 105 10.26 -0.32 -3.80
N VAL A 106 8.98 -0.64 -3.62
CA VAL A 106 8.47 -1.24 -2.37
C VAL A 106 8.99 -2.68 -2.14
N LEU A 107 9.61 -3.28 -3.15
CA LEU A 107 10.27 -4.58 -3.08
C LEU A 107 11.74 -4.50 -2.68
N ASP A 108 12.33 -3.30 -2.72
CA ASP A 108 13.74 -3.08 -2.45
C ASP A 108 14.10 -3.28 -0.98
N SER A 109 15.39 -3.47 -0.72
CA SER A 109 15.97 -3.64 0.62
C SER A 109 16.96 -2.53 0.96
N ILE A 110 16.59 -1.27 0.72
CA ILE A 110 17.48 -0.12 0.90
C ILE A 110 17.62 0.37 2.35
N TRP A 111 16.79 -0.16 3.25
CA TRP A 111 16.74 0.25 4.65
C TRP A 111 17.28 -0.83 5.57
N ARG A 112 17.74 -0.42 6.76
CA ARG A 112 18.06 -1.35 7.85
C ARG A 112 16.77 -2.01 8.34
N LYS A 113 16.83 -3.32 8.62
CA LYS A 113 15.71 -4.04 9.25
C LYS A 113 15.40 -3.45 10.64
N GLY A 114 14.13 -3.35 10.98
CA GLY A 114 13.66 -2.84 12.28
C GLY A 114 13.90 -1.35 12.53
N ILE A 115 14.16 -0.55 11.49
CA ILE A 115 14.47 0.88 11.65
C ILE A 115 13.23 1.74 11.89
N PHE A 116 12.06 1.29 11.44
CA PHE A 116 10.82 2.03 11.58
C PHE A 116 10.01 1.52 12.78
N ASP A 117 9.31 2.39 13.47
CA ASP A 117 8.34 2.02 14.50
C ASP A 117 6.97 1.73 13.90
N TYR A 118 6.66 2.29 12.72
CA TYR A 118 5.43 2.00 12.00
C TYR A 118 5.59 2.11 10.48
N ALA A 119 4.67 1.48 9.74
CA ALA A 119 4.60 1.64 8.29
C ALA A 119 3.14 1.64 7.81
N ILE A 120 2.88 2.36 6.72
CA ILE A 120 1.62 2.26 5.97
C ILE A 120 1.92 1.87 4.52
N SER A 121 0.99 1.16 3.90
CA SER A 121 1.03 0.80 2.48
C SER A 121 -0.38 0.91 1.91
N ILE A 122 -0.71 2.08 1.35
CA ILE A 122 -2.09 2.46 1.05
C ILE A 122 -2.31 2.56 -0.45
N ALA A 123 -3.11 1.64 -1.00
CA ALA A 123 -3.37 1.52 -2.43
C ALA A 123 -2.07 1.39 -3.24
N THR A 124 -1.17 0.53 -2.75
CA THR A 124 0.16 0.30 -3.36
C THR A 124 0.30 -1.12 -3.89
N ILE A 125 0.26 -2.13 -3.01
CA ILE A 125 0.66 -3.50 -3.37
C ILE A 125 -0.25 -4.18 -4.39
N HIS A 126 -1.48 -3.70 -4.58
CA HIS A 126 -2.35 -4.18 -5.67
C HIS A 126 -1.81 -3.88 -7.08
N HIS A 127 -0.76 -3.06 -7.20
CA HIS A 127 -0.11 -2.78 -8.47
C HIS A 127 0.96 -3.81 -8.84
N LEU A 128 1.32 -4.71 -7.92
CA LEU A 128 2.33 -5.72 -8.17
C LEU A 128 1.69 -6.93 -8.87
N ALA A 129 2.28 -7.34 -9.99
CA ALA A 129 1.68 -8.21 -10.99
C ALA A 129 1.44 -9.63 -10.49
N THR A 130 2.23 -10.12 -9.54
CA THR A 130 2.15 -11.50 -9.06
C THR A 130 1.95 -11.58 -7.55
N SER A 131 1.28 -12.64 -7.10
CA SER A 131 1.14 -12.94 -5.68
C SER A 131 2.51 -13.01 -4.97
N ALA A 132 3.53 -13.59 -5.62
CA ALA A 132 4.89 -13.64 -5.07
C ALA A 132 5.48 -12.24 -4.82
N ARG A 133 5.27 -11.27 -5.72
CA ARG A 133 5.73 -9.89 -5.55
C ARG A 133 4.91 -9.16 -4.48
N ARG A 134 3.59 -9.36 -4.43
CA ARG A 134 2.72 -8.83 -3.37
C ARG A 134 3.15 -9.33 -1.99
N LYS A 135 3.39 -10.63 -1.85
CA LYS A 135 3.92 -11.27 -0.63
C LYS A 135 5.28 -10.68 -0.27
N ARG A 136 6.15 -10.48 -1.25
CA ARG A 136 7.47 -9.86 -1.03
C ARG A 136 7.35 -8.44 -0.48
N ALA A 137 6.42 -7.62 -0.96
CA ALA A 137 6.19 -6.29 -0.42
C ALA A 137 5.72 -6.34 1.05
N VAL A 138 4.82 -7.27 1.40
CA VAL A 138 4.41 -7.50 2.80
C VAL A 138 5.60 -7.93 3.65
N GLN A 139 6.44 -8.85 3.16
CA GLN A 139 7.66 -9.25 3.85
C GLN A 139 8.62 -8.08 4.07
N ARG A 140 8.70 -7.12 3.13
CA ARG A 140 9.49 -5.90 3.35
C ARG A 140 8.95 -5.09 4.52
N LEU A 141 7.65 -4.81 4.55
CA LEU A 141 7.04 -4.08 5.66
C LEU A 141 7.32 -4.76 7.01
N LEU A 142 7.12 -6.08 7.10
CA LEU A 142 7.39 -6.88 8.30
C LEU A 142 8.88 -6.83 8.73
N GLN A 143 9.82 -6.79 7.79
CA GLN A 143 11.25 -6.70 8.09
C GLN A 143 11.70 -5.29 8.48
N LEU A 144 11.00 -4.26 7.99
CA LEU A 144 11.38 -2.86 8.13
C LEU A 144 10.96 -2.27 9.48
N VAL A 145 9.83 -2.72 10.03
CA VAL A 145 9.35 -2.24 11.33
C VAL A 145 10.00 -3.00 12.50
N SER A 146 10.08 -2.36 13.67
CA SER A 146 10.61 -2.93 14.90
C SER A 146 9.96 -4.28 15.22
N SER A 147 10.77 -5.30 15.51
CA SER A 147 10.27 -6.62 15.91
C SER A 147 9.53 -6.59 17.26
N LYS A 148 9.79 -5.59 18.09
CA LYS A 148 9.25 -5.52 19.46
C LYS A 148 7.89 -4.84 19.54
N HIS A 149 7.64 -3.88 18.65
CA HIS A 149 6.49 -2.97 18.75
C HIS A 149 5.98 -2.42 17.42
N GLY A 150 6.57 -2.85 16.30
CA GLY A 150 6.31 -2.30 14.98
C GLY A 150 4.84 -2.42 14.58
N ARG A 151 4.24 -1.34 14.08
CA ARG A 151 2.84 -1.33 13.62
C ARG A 151 2.75 -1.14 12.11
N ILE A 152 1.89 -1.89 11.42
CA ILE A 152 1.73 -1.78 9.97
C ILE A 152 0.25 -1.65 9.63
N LEU A 153 -0.11 -0.76 8.70
CA LEU A 153 -1.44 -0.73 8.09
C LEU A 153 -1.32 -0.92 6.57
N ILE A 154 -1.96 -1.97 6.04
CA ILE A 154 -2.02 -2.24 4.60
C ILE A 154 -3.47 -2.05 4.14
N TYR A 155 -3.66 -1.37 3.01
CA TYR A 155 -4.98 -1.04 2.46
C TYR A 155 -4.98 -1.24 0.94
N VAL A 156 -5.87 -2.09 0.41
CA VAL A 156 -5.88 -2.53 -0.98
C VAL A 156 -7.29 -2.47 -1.59
N TRP A 157 -7.38 -2.39 -2.91
CA TRP A 157 -8.68 -2.35 -3.59
C TRP A 157 -9.33 -3.73 -3.56
N ALA A 158 -10.62 -3.75 -3.25
CA ALA A 158 -11.40 -4.96 -3.11
C ALA A 158 -12.17 -5.30 -4.39
N THR A 159 -12.52 -6.55 -4.62
CA THR A 159 -13.49 -6.94 -5.66
C THR A 159 -14.88 -6.39 -5.35
N GLU A 160 -15.28 -6.40 -4.07
CA GLU A 160 -16.55 -5.86 -3.59
C GLU A 160 -16.53 -4.34 -3.68
N GLN A 161 -17.51 -3.77 -4.40
CA GLN A 161 -17.64 -2.33 -4.57
C GLN A 161 -18.87 -1.80 -3.81
N ASP A 162 -18.75 -0.62 -3.22
CA ASP A 162 -19.88 0.09 -2.62
C ASP A 162 -20.78 0.76 -3.69
N SER A 163 -21.94 1.24 -3.26
CA SER A 163 -22.91 1.92 -4.13
C SER A 163 -22.42 3.26 -4.70
N LEU A 164 -21.32 3.82 -4.18
CA LEU A 164 -20.70 5.04 -4.67
C LEU A 164 -19.61 4.77 -5.70
N SER A 165 -19.21 3.51 -5.87
CA SER A 165 -18.23 3.12 -6.86
C SER A 165 -18.79 3.29 -8.26
N LYS A 166 -17.98 3.88 -9.13
CA LYS A 166 -18.29 4.06 -10.56
C LYS A 166 -17.73 2.94 -11.42
N ARG A 167 -17.16 1.91 -10.80
CA ARG A 167 -16.46 0.81 -11.46
C ARG A 167 -17.28 -0.45 -11.31
N ASP A 168 -17.40 -1.18 -12.40
CA ASP A 168 -17.86 -2.54 -12.40
C ASP A 168 -16.64 -3.46 -12.44
N ILE A 169 -16.43 -4.25 -11.39
CA ILE A 169 -15.27 -5.13 -11.28
C ILE A 169 -15.73 -6.53 -11.70
N PRO A 170 -15.10 -7.16 -12.71
CA PRO A 170 -15.44 -8.51 -13.12
C PRO A 170 -15.41 -9.46 -11.92
N SER A 171 -16.50 -10.21 -11.72
CA SER A 171 -16.53 -11.25 -10.69
C SER A 171 -15.69 -12.45 -11.12
N ASN A 172 -15.15 -13.17 -10.14
CA ASN A 172 -14.43 -14.41 -10.34
C ASN A 172 -15.08 -15.52 -9.52
N GLU A 173 -15.51 -16.58 -10.20
CA GLU A 173 -16.19 -17.73 -9.58
C GLU A 173 -15.27 -18.52 -8.63
N THR A 174 -13.96 -18.28 -8.68
CA THR A 174 -12.97 -19.01 -7.85
C THR A 174 -12.82 -18.47 -6.42
N GLY A 175 -13.49 -17.37 -6.08
CA GLY A 175 -13.34 -16.71 -4.77
C GLY A 175 -11.96 -16.06 -4.56
N LYS A 176 -11.17 -15.91 -5.62
CA LYS A 176 -9.87 -15.23 -5.60
C LYS A 176 -9.97 -13.85 -6.26
N GLY A 177 -9.03 -12.98 -5.91
CA GLY A 177 -8.88 -11.68 -6.56
C GLY A 177 -8.72 -11.78 -8.08
N VAL A 178 -8.92 -10.64 -8.74
CA VAL A 178 -8.89 -10.53 -10.20
C VAL A 178 -7.90 -9.50 -10.66
N ASP A 179 -7.18 -9.85 -11.71
CA ASP A 179 -6.30 -8.95 -12.43
C ASP A 179 -7.10 -8.18 -13.47
N VAL A 180 -7.04 -6.85 -13.41
CA VAL A 180 -7.80 -5.96 -14.30
C VAL A 180 -6.98 -4.77 -14.76
N PHE A 181 -7.39 -4.20 -15.89
CA PHE A 181 -7.06 -2.84 -16.27
C PHE A 181 -8.15 -1.88 -15.81
N VAL A 182 -7.72 -0.84 -15.09
CA VAL A 182 -8.59 0.26 -14.69
C VAL A 182 -8.24 1.49 -15.52
N PRO A 183 -9.18 2.00 -16.33
CA PRO A 183 -8.92 3.13 -17.21
C PRO A 183 -8.81 4.43 -16.40
N TRP A 184 -7.93 5.31 -16.86
CA TRP A 184 -7.73 6.66 -16.35
C TRP A 184 -7.86 7.65 -17.51
N VAL A 185 -8.92 8.45 -17.48
CA VAL A 185 -9.22 9.42 -18.53
C VAL A 185 -8.59 10.77 -18.18
N MET A 186 -7.70 11.26 -19.04
CA MET A 186 -7.10 12.58 -18.91
C MET A 186 -8.03 13.63 -19.52
N ALA A 187 -8.99 14.12 -18.73
CA ALA A 187 -10.04 15.05 -19.18
C ALA A 187 -9.50 16.39 -19.72
N GLN A 188 -8.26 16.76 -19.40
CA GLN A 188 -7.59 17.98 -19.86
C GLN A 188 -6.61 17.76 -21.03
N SER A 189 -6.43 16.52 -21.49
CA SER A 189 -5.62 16.25 -22.70
C SER A 189 -6.44 16.60 -23.95
N THR A 190 -5.80 17.22 -24.95
CA THR A 190 -6.46 17.66 -26.20
C THR A 190 -7.16 16.53 -26.97
N ASN A 191 -6.79 15.27 -26.69
CA ASN A 191 -7.28 14.09 -27.41
C ASN A 191 -8.11 13.14 -26.53
N GLY A 192 -8.37 13.46 -25.26
CA GLY A 192 -9.09 12.56 -24.34
C GLY A 192 -8.37 11.24 -24.10
N GLU A 193 -7.05 11.29 -23.93
CA GLU A 193 -6.20 10.11 -23.77
C GLU A 193 -6.62 9.26 -22.56
N VAL A 194 -6.66 7.94 -22.77
CA VAL A 194 -7.04 6.96 -21.74
C VAL A 194 -5.86 6.05 -21.48
N PHE A 195 -5.42 6.04 -20.22
CA PHE A 195 -4.37 5.14 -19.76
C PHE A 195 -4.98 3.95 -19.03
N ASN A 196 -4.56 2.73 -19.38
CA ASN A 196 -4.99 1.52 -18.71
C ASN A 196 -3.96 1.11 -17.66
N ARG A 197 -4.36 1.13 -16.40
CA ARG A 197 -3.48 0.82 -15.26
C ARG A 197 -3.77 -0.57 -14.75
N TYR A 198 -2.73 -1.37 -14.56
CA TYR A 198 -2.89 -2.69 -13.97
C TYR A 198 -3.25 -2.60 -12.48
N TYR A 199 -4.19 -3.44 -12.05
CA TYR A 199 -4.55 -3.67 -10.66
C TYR A 199 -4.86 -5.16 -10.44
N HIS A 200 -4.44 -5.66 -9.29
CA HIS A 200 -4.99 -6.85 -8.67
C HIS A 200 -6.06 -6.45 -7.65
N MET A 201 -7.33 -6.72 -7.93
CA MET A 201 -8.45 -6.48 -7.03
C MET A 201 -8.54 -7.66 -6.05
N PHE A 202 -8.32 -7.42 -4.77
CA PHE A 202 -8.30 -8.46 -3.75
C PHE A 202 -9.71 -8.95 -3.42
N ALA A 203 -9.87 -10.27 -3.29
CA ALA A 203 -11.08 -10.85 -2.73
C ALA A 203 -11.10 -10.76 -1.18
N GLU A 204 -12.27 -10.93 -0.58
CA GLU A 204 -12.42 -11.07 0.87
C GLU A 204 -11.47 -12.17 1.43
N GLY A 205 -10.76 -11.85 2.51
CA GLY A 205 -9.80 -12.75 3.17
C GLY A 205 -8.43 -12.87 2.48
N GLU A 206 -8.31 -12.51 1.20
CA GLU A 206 -7.07 -12.69 0.43
C GLU A 206 -5.89 -11.89 1.02
N LEU A 207 -6.14 -10.67 1.49
CA LEU A 207 -5.10 -9.84 2.10
C LEU A 207 -4.59 -10.43 3.42
N GLU A 208 -5.48 -11.00 4.24
CA GLU A 208 -5.08 -11.63 5.50
C GLU A 208 -4.24 -12.88 5.26
N GLU A 209 -4.64 -13.73 4.32
CA GLU A 209 -3.89 -14.93 3.95
C GLU A 209 -2.52 -14.56 3.38
N LEU A 210 -2.44 -13.52 2.54
CA LEU A 210 -1.16 -13.01 2.03
C LEU A 210 -0.21 -12.59 3.17
N VAL A 211 -0.74 -11.94 4.22
CA VAL A 211 0.04 -11.57 5.40
C VAL A 211 0.50 -12.80 6.18
N LYS A 212 -0.40 -13.77 6.40
CA LYS A 212 -0.05 -15.02 7.11
C LYS A 212 1.06 -15.77 6.39
N GLU A 213 0.93 -15.94 5.06
CA GLU A 213 1.96 -16.56 4.23
C GLU A 213 3.30 -15.80 4.31
N ALA A 214 3.26 -14.46 4.18
CA ALA A 214 4.44 -13.61 4.28
C ALA A 214 5.14 -13.78 5.63
N ALA A 215 4.38 -13.80 6.73
CA ALA A 215 4.87 -13.98 8.08
C ALA A 215 5.48 -15.37 8.30
N HIS A 216 4.80 -16.42 7.86
CA HIS A 216 5.28 -17.80 7.98
C HIS A 216 6.58 -18.04 7.22
N GLU A 217 6.73 -17.50 6.00
CA GLU A 217 7.99 -17.58 5.24
C GLU A 217 9.15 -16.84 5.89
N LEU A 218 8.87 -15.87 6.77
CA LEU A 218 9.87 -15.18 7.58
C LEU A 218 10.12 -15.87 8.94
N GLY A 219 9.45 -16.99 9.21
CA GLY A 219 9.51 -17.70 10.48
C GLY A 219 8.88 -16.91 11.63
N LEU A 220 7.87 -16.09 11.35
CA LEU A 220 7.07 -15.39 12.36
C LEU A 220 5.84 -16.22 12.73
N SER A 221 5.51 -16.28 14.01
CA SER A 221 4.21 -16.77 14.48
C SER A 221 3.13 -15.74 14.18
N VAL A 222 1.94 -16.18 13.77
CA VAL A 222 0.76 -15.30 13.64
C VAL A 222 -0.14 -15.54 14.85
N SER A 223 -0.03 -14.68 15.86
CA SER A 223 -0.78 -14.78 17.12
C SER A 223 -0.79 -13.44 17.86
N SER A 224 -1.75 -13.27 18.77
CA SER A 224 -1.86 -12.09 19.63
C SER A 224 -0.91 -12.11 20.84
N GLN A 225 -0.24 -13.24 21.11
CA GLN A 225 0.65 -13.40 22.26
C GLN A 225 1.91 -14.17 21.93
N ALA A 226 2.99 -13.82 22.62
CA ALA A 226 4.22 -14.57 22.67
C ALA A 226 4.06 -15.85 23.50
N SER A 227 4.56 -16.98 22.99
CA SER A 227 4.69 -18.19 23.79
C SER A 227 5.77 -17.97 24.85
N THR A 228 5.47 -18.27 26.12
CA THR A 228 6.34 -17.96 27.27
C THR A 228 7.52 -18.93 27.45
N SER A 229 7.68 -19.94 26.59
CA SER A 229 8.67 -21.00 26.79
C SER A 229 9.94 -20.90 25.94
N VAL A 230 9.93 -20.11 24.86
CA VAL A 230 11.09 -19.96 23.94
C VAL A 230 11.11 -18.55 23.38
N SER A 231 12.31 -17.96 23.27
CA SER A 231 12.52 -16.69 22.55
C SER A 231 11.89 -16.78 21.16
N SER A 232 10.83 -16.01 20.93
CA SER A 232 10.01 -16.08 19.73
C SER A 232 9.58 -14.69 19.30
N ARG A 233 9.28 -14.57 18.01
CA ARG A 233 8.79 -13.35 17.40
C ARG A 233 7.57 -13.66 16.56
N GLY A 234 6.68 -12.70 16.47
CA GLY A 234 5.48 -12.87 15.69
C GLY A 234 4.81 -11.57 15.31
N VAL A 235 3.67 -11.74 14.66
CA VAL A 235 2.80 -10.67 14.22
C VAL A 235 1.37 -10.98 14.65
N GLU A 236 0.74 -10.00 15.27
CA GLU A 236 -0.68 -9.98 15.58
C GLU A 236 -1.41 -9.27 14.44
N ILE A 237 -2.49 -9.88 13.93
CA ILE A 237 -3.50 -9.15 13.15
C ILE A 237 -4.41 -8.47 14.16
N VAL A 238 -4.19 -7.18 14.39
CA VAL A 238 -4.91 -6.38 15.40
C VAL A 238 -6.36 -6.18 14.98
N GLN A 239 -6.55 -5.88 13.69
CA GLN A 239 -7.84 -5.77 13.06
C GLN A 239 -7.70 -5.95 11.55
N SER A 240 -8.77 -6.38 10.92
CA SER A 240 -8.93 -6.44 9.48
C SER A 240 -10.38 -6.11 9.15
N GLY A 241 -10.63 -5.71 7.92
CA GLY A 241 -11.98 -5.42 7.48
C GLY A 241 -12.02 -4.75 6.12
N TRP A 242 -13.18 -4.18 5.84
CA TRP A 242 -13.47 -3.54 4.57
C TRP A 242 -14.02 -2.12 4.79
N GLU A 243 -13.53 -1.15 4.01
CA GLU A 243 -14.05 0.22 3.99
C GLU A 243 -14.07 0.74 2.55
N ARG A 244 -15.26 1.13 2.08
CA ARG A 244 -15.46 1.88 0.83
C ARG A 244 -14.80 1.25 -0.39
N SER A 245 -15.07 -0.03 -0.62
CA SER A 245 -14.51 -0.83 -1.73
C SER A 245 -13.03 -1.21 -1.58
N ASN A 246 -12.54 -1.30 -0.35
CA ASN A 246 -11.15 -1.64 -0.06
C ASN A 246 -11.05 -2.54 1.17
N HIS A 247 -10.15 -3.51 1.11
CA HIS A 247 -9.78 -4.34 2.26
C HIS A 247 -8.59 -3.71 2.99
N TYR A 248 -8.53 -3.90 4.31
CA TYR A 248 -7.40 -3.46 5.12
C TYR A 248 -7.02 -4.47 6.19
N VAL A 249 -5.77 -4.40 6.63
CA VAL A 249 -5.25 -5.16 7.77
C VAL A 249 -4.27 -4.30 8.56
N GLU A 250 -4.50 -4.23 9.87
CA GLU A 250 -3.56 -3.64 10.83
C GLU A 250 -2.80 -4.75 11.54
N LEU A 251 -1.47 -4.60 11.59
CA LEU A 251 -0.55 -5.55 12.16
C LEU A 251 0.24 -4.92 13.30
N LYS A 252 0.60 -5.75 14.28
CA LYS A 252 1.54 -5.38 15.34
C LYS A 252 2.55 -6.50 15.54
N LEU A 253 3.83 -6.17 15.42
CA LEU A 253 4.91 -7.10 15.71
C LEU A 253 5.16 -7.16 17.22
N TRP A 254 5.56 -8.35 17.66
CA TRP A 254 5.99 -8.63 19.01
C TRP A 254 7.20 -9.57 19.00
N GLU A 255 8.00 -9.47 20.05
CA GLU A 255 9.16 -10.32 20.31
C GLU A 255 9.18 -10.59 21.81
N SER A 256 9.31 -11.86 22.19
CA SER A 256 9.45 -12.24 23.60
C SER A 256 10.85 -11.89 24.10
N GLU A 257 10.94 -11.59 25.40
CA GLU A 257 12.24 -11.45 26.08
C GLU A 257 13.05 -12.76 26.06
#